data_AF-A0AB39R2S3-F1
#
_entry.id   AF-A0AB39R2S3-F1
#
_cell.length_a   1.000
_cell.length_b   1.000
_cell.length_c   1.000
_cell.angle_alpha   90.00
_cell.angle_beta   90.00
_cell.angle_gamma   90.00
#
_symmetry.space_group_name_H-M   'P 1'
#
loop_
_entity.id
_entity.type
_entity.pdbx_description
1 polymer ?
#
loop_
_entity_poly.entity_id
_entity_poly.type
_entity_poly.pdbx_seq_one_letter_code
_entity_poly.pdbx_strand_id
1 'polypeptide(L)'
;MATEKVKRWWPAIVHGTTYGLPFLLITQSPLALAEIVATHVVLDRSRVAKYLVWARNLLAPASRRVAWAGVQKNQSSPVAVPPGLANALVMVTDNTVYLAIDAAALVRWG
;
A
#
# COMPACT_ATOMS: atom_id res chain seq x y z
N MET A 1 -8.08 -5.36 -3.33
CA MET A 1 -6.64 -5.72 -3.27
C MET A 1 -6.50 -7.17 -3.70
N ALA A 2 -5.72 -7.46 -4.75
CA ALA A 2 -5.53 -8.84 -5.22
C ALA A 2 -4.85 -9.69 -4.13
N THR A 3 -5.36 -10.88 -3.85
CA THR A 3 -4.85 -11.73 -2.75
C THR A 3 -3.51 -12.38 -3.06
N GLU A 4 -3.19 -12.59 -4.34
CA GLU A 4 -2.03 -13.37 -4.76
C GLU A 4 -0.73 -12.57 -4.82
N LYS A 5 -0.79 -11.25 -5.08
CA LYS A 5 0.38 -10.35 -5.04
C LYS A 5 1.03 -10.25 -3.65
N VAL A 6 0.24 -10.54 -2.62
CA VAL A 6 0.72 -10.60 -1.24
C VAL A 6 1.46 -11.91 -0.95
N LYS A 7 1.09 -13.01 -1.61
CA LYS A 7 1.58 -14.36 -1.32
C LYS A 7 2.79 -14.74 -2.16
N ARG A 8 2.86 -14.25 -3.40
CA ARG A 8 3.86 -14.65 -4.40
C ARG A 8 4.48 -13.40 -5.03
N TRP A 9 5.78 -13.47 -5.29
CA TRP A 9 6.50 -12.38 -5.96
C TRP A 9 6.06 -12.18 -7.40
N TRP A 10 5.76 -13.26 -8.13
CA TRP A 10 5.37 -13.15 -9.53
C TRP A 10 4.13 -12.26 -9.76
N PRO A 11 2.99 -12.47 -9.08
CA PRO A 11 1.86 -11.56 -9.19
C PRO A 11 2.15 -10.14 -8.69
N ALA A 12 3.04 -9.96 -7.71
CA ALA A 12 3.46 -8.62 -7.26
C ALA A 12 4.25 -7.89 -8.36
N ILE A 13 5.18 -8.58 -9.02
CA ILE A 13 5.97 -8.05 -10.14
C ILE A 13 5.05 -7.68 -11.29
N VAL A 14 4.18 -8.60 -11.73
CA VAL A 14 3.21 -8.33 -12.82
C VAL A 14 2.32 -7.14 -12.48
N HIS A 15 1.86 -7.04 -11.23
CA HIS A 15 1.07 -5.90 -10.80
C HIS A 15 1.86 -4.58 -10.86
N GLY A 16 3.05 -4.55 -10.27
CA GLY A 16 3.89 -3.36 -10.25
C GLY A 16 4.34 -2.91 -11.64
N THR A 17 4.70 -3.84 -12.53
CA THR A 17 5.04 -3.49 -13.91
C THR A 17 3.84 -2.97 -14.68
N THR A 18 2.66 -3.60 -14.53
CA THR A 18 1.43 -3.10 -15.16
C THR A 18 1.08 -1.70 -14.69
N TYR A 19 1.29 -1.40 -13.40
CA TYR A 19 1.10 -0.05 -12.84
C TYR A 19 2.13 0.97 -13.34
N GLY A 20 3.36 0.53 -13.63
CA GLY A 20 4.40 1.39 -14.21
C GLY A 20 4.17 1.75 -15.68
N LEU A 21 3.45 0.93 -16.46
CA LEU A 21 3.28 1.15 -17.91
C LEU A 21 2.67 2.53 -18.26
N PRO A 22 1.58 3.01 -17.62
CA PRO A 22 1.05 4.34 -17.91
C PRO A 22 2.04 5.48 -17.64
N PHE A 23 2.99 5.31 -16.71
CA PHE A 23 4.00 6.34 -16.42
C PHE A 23 5.02 6.53 -17.54
N LEU A 24 5.12 5.60 -18.50
CA LEU A 24 5.87 5.82 -19.75
C LEU A 24 5.29 6.99 -20.57
N LEU A 25 4.02 7.36 -20.38
CA LEU A 25 3.43 8.54 -21.02
C LEU A 25 3.76 9.85 -20.27
N ILE A 26 4.29 9.75 -19.05
CA ILE A 26 4.54 10.88 -18.15
C ILE A 26 6.05 11.17 -18.05
N THR A 27 6.89 10.15 -17.99
CA THR A 27 8.34 10.29 -17.86
C THR A 27 9.09 9.24 -18.69
N GLN A 28 10.25 9.62 -19.23
CA GLN A 28 11.21 8.70 -19.87
C GLN A 28 12.42 8.40 -18.98
N SER A 29 12.43 8.91 -17.74
CA SER A 29 13.52 8.69 -16.79
C SER A 29 13.53 7.24 -16.31
N PRO A 30 14.57 6.44 -16.62
CA PRO A 30 14.63 5.05 -16.19
C PRO A 30 14.66 4.92 -14.67
N LEU A 31 15.23 5.91 -13.97
CA LEU A 31 15.28 5.95 -12.51
C LEU A 31 13.89 6.20 -11.90
N ALA A 32 13.10 7.12 -12.48
CA ALA A 32 11.73 7.35 -12.04
C ALA A 32 10.87 6.08 -12.19
N LEU A 33 10.94 5.45 -13.36
CA LEU A 33 10.18 4.23 -13.68
C LEU A 33 10.61 3.05 -12.79
N ALA A 34 11.92 2.90 -12.55
CA ALA A 34 12.43 1.88 -11.66
C ALA A 34 11.94 2.07 -10.21
N GLU A 35 11.93 3.31 -9.71
CA GLU A 35 11.42 3.62 -8.36
C GLU A 35 9.92 3.31 -8.25
N ILE A 36 9.11 3.78 -9.21
CA ILE A 36 7.66 3.53 -9.24
C ILE A 36 7.37 2.02 -9.24
N VAL A 37 7.98 1.26 -10.14
CA VAL A 37 7.76 -0.19 -10.24
C VAL A 37 8.25 -0.90 -8.99
N ALA A 38 9.48 -0.63 -8.53
CA ALA A 38 10.06 -1.32 -7.38
C ALA A 38 9.26 -1.09 -6.11
N THR A 39 8.81 0.15 -5.87
CA THR A 39 8.00 0.49 -4.70
C THR A 39 6.63 -0.18 -4.77
N HIS A 40 5.97 -0.23 -5.93
CA HIS A 40 4.75 -1.01 -6.13
C HIS A 40 4.92 -2.48 -5.71
N VAL A 41 5.96 -3.15 -6.22
CA VAL A 41 6.23 -4.57 -5.91
C VAL A 41 6.49 -4.78 -4.42
N VAL A 42 7.38 -3.97 -3.82
CA VAL A 42 7.81 -4.14 -2.42
C VAL A 42 6.66 -3.87 -1.45
N LEU A 43 5.92 -2.77 -1.64
CA LEU A 43 4.84 -2.38 -0.73
C LEU A 43 3.65 -3.34 -0.80
N ASP A 44 3.35 -3.88 -1.97
CA ASP A 44 2.29 -4.88 -2.14
C ASP A 44 2.64 -6.19 -1.46
N ARG A 45 3.87 -6.65 -1.65
CA ARG A 45 4.34 -7.91 -1.08
C ARG A 45 4.39 -7.86 0.45
N SER A 46 4.72 -6.69 0.99
CA SER A 46 4.81 -6.45 2.43
C SER A 46 3.48 -6.00 3.06
N ARG A 47 2.48 -5.60 2.26
CA ARG A 47 1.19 -5.06 2.72
C ARG A 47 1.34 -3.85 3.65
N VAL A 48 2.22 -2.91 3.30
CA VAL A 48 2.53 -1.75 4.16
C VAL A 48 1.27 -0.99 4.57
N ALA A 49 0.27 -0.86 3.70
CA ALA A 49 -1.01 -0.24 4.02
C ALA A 49 -1.66 -0.80 5.30
N LYS A 50 -1.56 -2.11 5.57
CA LYS A 50 -2.10 -2.69 6.81
C LYS A 50 -1.38 -2.19 8.05
N TYR A 51 -0.08 -2.00 7.99
CA TYR A 51 0.69 -1.50 9.13
C TYR A 51 0.39 -0.02 9.36
N LEU A 52 0.20 0.76 8.30
CA LEU A 52 -0.22 2.17 8.40
C LEU A 52 -1.62 2.32 9.02
N VAL A 53 -2.58 1.48 8.60
CA VAL A 53 -3.92 1.46 9.23
C VAL A 53 -3.82 1.08 10.71
N TRP A 54 -2.93 0.17 11.09
CA TRP A 54 -2.71 -0.13 12.52
C TRP A 54 -2.03 1.02 13.27
N ALA A 55 -1.00 1.64 12.68
CA ALA A 55 -0.29 2.77 13.27
C ALA A 55 -1.25 3.93 13.57
N ARG A 56 -2.22 4.19 12.67
CA ARG A 56 -3.32 5.13 12.92
C ARG A 56 -4.07 4.84 14.22
N ASN A 57 -4.29 3.58 14.57
CA ASN A 57 -4.99 3.23 15.82
C ASN A 57 -4.15 3.55 17.07
N LEU A 58 -2.83 3.69 16.95
CA LEU A 58 -1.96 4.11 18.05
C LEU A 58 -2.12 5.60 18.38
N LEU A 59 -2.65 6.39 17.45
CA LEU A 59 -3.02 7.80 17.67
C LEU A 59 -4.27 7.95 18.56
N ALA A 60 -5.03 6.89 18.80
CA ALA A 60 -6.15 6.91 19.71
C ALA A 60 -5.68 7.07 21.18
N PRO A 61 -6.56 7.55 22.09
CA PRO A 61 -6.29 7.55 23.53
C PRO A 61 -5.84 6.18 24.02
N ALA A 62 -4.98 6.13 25.04
CA ALA A 62 -4.33 4.89 25.50
C ALA A 62 -5.32 3.76 25.79
N SER A 63 -6.51 4.08 26.33
CA SER A 63 -7.59 3.12 26.62
C SER A 63 -8.24 2.47 25.39
N ARG A 64 -8.03 3.03 24.19
CA ARG A 64 -8.60 2.53 22.91
C ARG A 64 -7.54 2.02 21.93
N ARG A 65 -6.26 2.03 22.32
CA ARG A 65 -5.20 1.47 21.49
C ARG A 65 -5.35 -0.04 21.41
N VAL A 66 -5.07 -0.59 20.24
CA VAL A 66 -5.26 -2.01 19.94
C VAL A 66 -3.93 -2.67 19.57
N ALA A 67 -3.67 -3.83 20.17
CA ALA A 67 -2.52 -4.63 19.81
C ALA A 67 -2.66 -5.16 18.38
N TRP A 68 -1.55 -5.24 17.65
CA TRP A 68 -1.51 -5.72 16.28
C TRP A 68 -2.20 -7.09 16.11
N ALA A 69 -1.88 -8.04 17.00
CA ALA A 69 -2.45 -9.39 16.99
C ALA A 69 -3.99 -9.41 17.01
N GLY A 70 -4.62 -8.43 17.66
CA GLY A 70 -6.08 -8.33 17.77
C GLY A 70 -6.78 -7.80 16.52
N VAL A 71 -6.05 -7.11 15.62
CA VAL A 71 -6.64 -6.44 14.45
C VAL A 71 -6.16 -6.99 13.10
N GLN A 72 -5.14 -7.86 13.09
CA GLN A 72 -4.59 -8.45 11.88
C GLN A 72 -5.64 -9.09 10.95
N LYS A 73 -6.66 -9.73 11.53
CA LYS A 73 -7.71 -10.45 10.78
C LYS A 73 -8.70 -9.52 10.10
N ASN A 74 -8.95 -8.32 10.64
CA ASN A 74 -9.91 -7.36 10.09
C ASN A 74 -9.20 -6.15 9.45
N GLN A 75 -8.21 -6.41 8.60
CA GLN A 75 -7.45 -5.37 7.89
C GLN A 75 -6.90 -4.27 8.80
N SER A 76 -6.39 -4.66 9.96
CA SER A 76 -5.83 -3.74 10.95
C SER A 76 -6.84 -2.76 11.57
N SER A 77 -8.13 -3.00 11.38
CA SER A 77 -9.22 -2.30 12.04
C SER A 77 -9.77 -3.14 13.22
N PRO A 78 -10.33 -2.52 14.27
CA PRO A 78 -11.05 -3.24 15.31
C PRO A 78 -12.15 -4.13 14.75
N VAL A 79 -12.48 -5.23 15.42
CA VAL A 79 -13.54 -6.17 14.99
C VAL A 79 -14.93 -5.55 14.93
N ALA A 80 -15.15 -4.44 15.64
CA ALA A 80 -16.38 -3.67 15.56
C ALA A 80 -16.57 -2.95 14.21
N VAL A 81 -15.50 -2.77 13.43
CA VAL A 81 -15.57 -2.14 12.10
C VAL A 81 -16.03 -3.18 11.07
N PRO A 82 -17.11 -2.91 10.31
CA PRO A 82 -17.56 -3.80 9.24
C PRO A 82 -16.44 -4.17 8.25
N PRO A 83 -16.30 -5.44 7.83
CA PRO A 83 -15.19 -5.89 6.98
C PRO A 83 -15.06 -5.13 5.65
N GLY A 84 -16.18 -4.71 5.06
CA GLY A 84 -16.18 -3.90 3.83
C GLY A 84 -15.49 -2.54 4.02
N LEU A 85 -15.76 -1.87 5.14
CA LEU A 85 -15.14 -0.58 5.48
C LEU A 85 -13.66 -0.76 5.84
N ALA A 86 -13.32 -1.82 6.59
CA ALA A 86 -11.93 -2.13 6.90
C ALA A 86 -11.10 -2.41 5.62
N ASN A 87 -11.69 -3.14 4.67
CA ASN A 87 -11.10 -3.35 3.35
C ASN A 87 -10.95 -2.03 2.57
N ALA A 88 -11.99 -1.20 2.52
CA ALA A 88 -11.96 0.08 1.83
C ALA A 88 -10.87 1.01 2.39
N LEU A 89 -10.72 1.07 3.72
CA LEU A 89 -9.70 1.89 4.37
C LEU A 89 -8.28 1.46 3.95
N VAL A 90 -8.01 0.16 3.91
CA VAL A 90 -6.71 -0.34 3.41
C VAL A 90 -6.50 0.04 1.96
N MET A 91 -7.51 -0.08 1.08
CA MET A 91 -7.38 0.30 -0.33
C MET A 91 -7.08 1.79 -0.50
N VAL A 92 -7.78 2.67 0.23
CA VAL A 92 -7.52 4.11 0.20
C VAL A 92 -6.12 4.42 0.71
N THR A 93 -5.71 3.79 1.81
CA THR A 93 -4.37 3.97 2.39
C THR A 93 -3.28 3.54 1.41
N ASP A 94 -3.45 2.37 0.78
CA ASP A 94 -2.54 1.81 -0.23
C ASP A 94 -2.36 2.77 -1.42
N ASN A 95 -3.48 3.18 -2.03
CA ASN A 95 -3.45 4.11 -3.16
C ASN A 95 -2.85 5.47 -2.80
N THR A 96 -3.10 5.97 -1.59
CA THR A 96 -2.55 7.25 -1.13
C THR A 96 -1.02 7.18 -1.01
N VAL A 97 -0.49 6.08 -0.48
CA VAL A 97 0.95 5.86 -0.39
C VAL A 97 1.58 5.79 -1.77
N TYR A 98 0.96 5.07 -2.71
CA TYR A 98 1.46 5.00 -4.08
C TYR A 98 1.47 6.36 -4.76
N LEU A 99 0.38 7.13 -4.70
CA LEU A 99 0.34 8.48 -5.26
C LEU A 99 1.44 9.39 -4.69
N ALA A 100 1.70 9.30 -3.38
CA ALA A 100 2.76 10.10 -2.75
C ALA A 100 4.16 9.69 -3.23
N ILE A 101 4.42 8.40 -3.38
CA ILE A 101 5.70 7.88 -3.85
C ILE A 101 5.90 8.18 -5.32
N ASP A 102 4.88 7.97 -6.16
CA ASP A 102 4.95 8.24 -7.59
C ASP A 102 5.21 9.72 -7.84
N ALA A 103 4.52 10.60 -7.12
CA ALA A 103 4.77 12.04 -7.19
C ALA A 103 6.20 12.39 -6.74
N ALA A 104 6.69 11.78 -5.66
CA ALA A 104 8.06 12.01 -5.19
C ALA A 104 9.12 11.51 -6.19
N ALA A 105 8.89 10.36 -6.83
CA ALA A 105 9.76 9.81 -7.86
C ALA A 105 9.83 10.73 -9.09
N LEU A 106 8.67 11.24 -9.52
CA LEU A 106 8.61 12.20 -10.63
C LEU A 106 9.31 13.52 -10.30
N VAL A 107 9.13 14.06 -9.08
CA VAL A 107 9.82 15.30 -8.67
C VAL A 107 11.34 15.11 -8.56
N ARG A 108 11.80 13.92 -8.16
CA ARG A 108 13.22 13.64 -7.95
C ARG A 108 13.98 13.33 -9.25
N TRP A 109 13.31 12.67 -10.20
CA TRP A 109 13.98 12.08 -11.37
C TRP A 109 13.39 12.48 -12.73
N GLY A 110 12.27 13.21 -12.75
CA GLY A 110 11.63 13.73 -13.96
C GLY A 110 12.13 15.12 -14.33
#